data_AF-F0Y9H5-F1
#
_entry.id   AF-F0Y9H5-F1
#
_cell.length_a   1.000
_cell.length_b   1.000
_cell.length_c   1.000
_cell.angle_alpha   90.00
_cell.angle_beta   90.00
_cell.angle_gamma   90.00
#
_symmetry.space_group_name_H-M   'P 1'
#
loop_
_entity.id
_entity.type
_entity.pdbx_description
1 polymer ?
#
loop_
_entity_poly.entity_id
_entity_poly.type
_entity_poly.pdbx_seq_one_letter_code
_entity_poly.pdbx_strand_id
1 'polypeptide(L)'
;MAALKALEIDEAELRGRGFLHVFRGHAAMDGATGRIARKMPLPGGRTGLIGTRDDVVLAFEHYLKGRKDCDVTLKHETTVVEFDTDRQTVTCSDGYSIPYDLLVGADGKNSPTRAFFAERDTRLLVTPRKGRVGEVRYKTFNLDVAEKLDVLEEGWLYGVGGPPPDNPVVSRTPLFDADLRKVGRGVGIVPVNDAPSDALSSAFALCKSESDRSLLHSKLPKKLLAASTEAERQSFETRCLSDASGGFVASKLYSGHCAFVGDAAVSPAPAGQGVNHALDAAASLVTHRAGKGLISRPFSTRFG
;
A
#
# COMPACT_ATOMS: atom_id res chain seq x y z
N MET A 1 -13.38 -2.59 -6.95
CA MET A 1 -14.83 -2.29 -6.95
C MET A 1 -15.68 -3.47 -6.52
N ALA A 2 -15.55 -4.65 -7.14
CA ALA A 2 -16.27 -5.84 -6.68
C ALA A 2 -15.97 -6.20 -5.21
N ALA A 3 -14.69 -6.13 -4.81
CA ALA A 3 -14.28 -6.36 -3.42
C ALA A 3 -14.97 -5.42 -2.41
N LEU A 4 -14.94 -4.11 -2.65
CA LEU A 4 -15.57 -3.12 -1.78
C LEU A 4 -17.07 -3.36 -1.66
N LYS A 5 -17.74 -3.66 -2.77
CA LYS A 5 -19.16 -4.02 -2.78
C LYS A 5 -19.43 -5.30 -1.98
N ALA A 6 -18.57 -6.31 -2.08
CA ALA A 6 -18.68 -7.54 -1.31
C ALA A 6 -18.41 -7.32 0.20
N LEU A 7 -17.65 -6.28 0.55
CA LEU A 7 -17.43 -5.82 1.92
C LEU A 7 -18.47 -4.79 2.40
N GLU A 8 -19.49 -4.52 1.56
CA GLU A 8 -20.56 -3.54 1.82
C GLU A 8 -20.06 -2.10 2.06
N ILE A 9 -18.89 -1.76 1.54
CA ILE A 9 -18.28 -0.45 1.71
C ILE A 9 -18.82 0.50 0.64
N ASP A 10 -19.48 1.59 1.06
CA ASP A 10 -19.99 2.61 0.17
C ASP A 10 -18.87 3.47 -0.41
N GLU A 11 -18.64 3.35 -1.71
CA GLU A 11 -17.67 4.17 -2.44
C GLU A 11 -17.99 5.67 -2.35
N ALA A 12 -19.27 6.05 -2.33
CA ALA A 12 -19.66 7.45 -2.22
C ALA A 12 -19.24 8.04 -0.87
N GLU A 13 -19.22 7.23 0.19
CA GLU A 13 -18.71 7.65 1.49
C GLU A 13 -17.19 7.85 1.48
N LEU A 14 -16.44 6.90 0.92
CA LEU A 14 -14.98 7.00 0.81
C LEU A 14 -14.56 8.21 -0.05
N ARG A 15 -15.33 8.52 -1.09
CA ARG A 15 -15.11 9.68 -1.98
C ARG A 15 -15.60 10.99 -1.38
N GLY A 16 -16.76 10.99 -0.73
CA GLY A 16 -17.41 12.19 -0.19
C GLY A 16 -16.60 12.83 0.94
N ARG A 17 -15.80 12.02 1.63
CA ARG A 17 -14.84 12.48 2.65
C ARG A 17 -13.45 12.77 2.08
N GLY A 18 -13.24 12.44 0.81
CA GLY A 18 -12.05 12.76 0.04
C GLY A 18 -10.86 11.83 0.23
N PHE A 19 -10.95 10.81 1.09
CA PHE A 19 -9.83 9.87 1.30
C PHE A 19 -9.38 9.20 -0.01
N LEU A 20 -10.33 8.83 -0.88
CA LEU A 20 -10.01 8.15 -2.14
C LEU A 20 -10.56 8.91 -3.35
N HIS A 21 -9.79 8.88 -4.42
CA HIS A 21 -10.07 9.60 -5.66
C HIS A 21 -10.46 8.66 -6.78
N VAL A 22 -11.24 9.19 -7.73
CA VAL A 22 -11.56 8.47 -8.96
C VAL A 22 -10.27 8.23 -9.73
N PHE A 23 -9.84 6.97 -9.82
CA PHE A 23 -8.76 6.57 -10.68
C PHE A 23 -9.28 6.45 -12.12
N ARG A 24 -8.79 7.32 -12.98
CA ARG A 24 -9.20 7.45 -14.39
C ARG A 24 -8.36 6.58 -15.32
N GLY A 25 -7.10 6.35 -14.95
CA GLY A 25 -6.17 5.54 -15.72
C GLY A 25 -4.74 6.04 -15.63
N HIS A 26 -3.94 5.67 -16.62
CA HIS A 26 -2.51 5.95 -16.65
C HIS A 26 -2.20 7.09 -17.60
N ALA A 27 -1.11 7.80 -17.36
CA ALA A 27 -0.60 8.83 -18.26
C ALA A 27 0.91 8.65 -18.44
N ALA A 28 1.40 8.92 -19.64
CA ALA A 28 2.82 9.03 -19.93
C ALA A 28 3.18 10.52 -19.95
N MET A 29 4.19 10.89 -19.17
CA MET A 29 4.79 12.21 -19.16
C MET A 29 6.17 12.15 -19.79
N ASP A 30 6.45 13.08 -20.70
CA ASP A 30 7.77 13.22 -21.31
C ASP A 30 8.80 13.71 -20.27
N GLY A 31 9.89 12.97 -20.10
CA GLY A 31 10.90 13.26 -19.07
C GLY A 31 11.73 14.52 -19.33
N ALA A 32 11.84 14.97 -20.58
CA ALA A 32 12.62 16.16 -20.93
C ALA A 32 11.81 17.45 -20.70
N THR A 33 10.54 17.44 -21.14
CA THR A 33 9.68 18.63 -21.15
C THR A 33 8.71 18.69 -19.96
N GLY A 34 8.47 17.57 -19.28
CA GLY A 34 7.45 17.43 -18.24
C GLY A 34 6.03 17.60 -18.76
N ARG A 35 5.80 17.42 -20.08
CA ARG A 35 4.46 17.51 -20.70
C ARG A 35 3.81 16.13 -20.73
N ILE A 36 2.49 16.10 -20.58
CA ILE A 36 1.70 14.87 -20.76
C ILE A 36 1.77 14.49 -22.25
N ALA A 37 2.41 13.37 -22.56
CA ALA A 37 2.55 12.85 -23.92
C ALA A 37 1.31 12.05 -24.34
N ARG A 38 0.77 11.23 -23.41
CA ARG A 38 -0.37 10.36 -23.69
C ARG A 38 -1.17 10.08 -22.43
N LYS A 39 -2.50 9.98 -22.56
CA LYS A 39 -3.39 9.43 -21.53
C LYS A 39 -3.96 8.10 -21.99
N MET A 40 -4.10 7.17 -21.05
CA MET A 40 -4.63 5.83 -21.24
C MET A 40 -5.70 5.60 -20.18
N PRO A 41 -6.95 6.01 -20.46
CA PRO A 41 -8.08 5.71 -19.58
C PRO A 41 -8.20 4.20 -19.33
N LEU A 42 -8.80 3.83 -18.21
CA LEU A 42 -9.08 2.42 -17.95
C LEU A 42 -10.00 1.82 -19.03
N PRO A 43 -9.80 0.54 -19.42
CA PRO A 43 -10.59 -0.09 -20.47
C PRO A 43 -12.09 -0.11 -20.17
N GLY A 44 -12.91 0.17 -21.18
CA GLY A 44 -14.37 0.12 -21.10
C GLY A 44 -14.99 1.29 -20.33
N GLY A 45 -14.29 2.42 -20.20
CA GLY A 45 -14.80 3.59 -19.47
C GLY A 45 -14.91 3.38 -17.97
N ARG A 46 -14.32 2.30 -17.44
CA ARG A 46 -14.33 1.99 -16.01
C ARG A 46 -13.53 3.03 -15.23
N THR A 47 -13.86 3.18 -13.96
CA THR A 47 -13.05 3.94 -13.00
C THR A 47 -12.59 3.03 -11.87
N GLY A 48 -11.48 3.37 -11.24
CA GLY A 48 -11.03 2.76 -9.99
C GLY A 48 -10.98 3.78 -8.85
N LEU A 49 -10.27 3.42 -7.80
CA LEU A 49 -9.91 4.32 -6.70
C LEU A 49 -8.39 4.45 -6.62
N ILE A 50 -7.92 5.65 -6.29
CA ILE A 50 -6.51 5.95 -6.04
C ILE A 50 -6.40 6.83 -4.79
N GLY A 51 -5.40 6.56 -3.98
CA GLY A 51 -5.08 7.30 -2.76
C GLY A 51 -3.70 6.86 -2.27
N THR A 52 -3.18 7.54 -1.26
CA THR A 52 -1.98 7.02 -0.56
C THR A 52 -2.36 5.79 0.28
N ARG A 53 -1.34 5.06 0.75
CA ARG A 53 -1.58 3.93 1.66
C ARG A 53 -2.31 4.39 2.92
N ASP A 54 -1.90 5.53 3.47
CA ASP A 54 -2.45 6.06 4.72
C ASP A 54 -3.90 6.50 4.52
N ASP A 55 -4.23 7.12 3.38
CA ASP A 55 -5.61 7.47 3.06
C ASP A 55 -6.52 6.23 3.00
N VAL A 56 -6.04 5.13 2.41
CA VAL A 56 -6.79 3.86 2.36
C VAL A 56 -7.05 3.31 3.76
N VAL A 57 -6.04 3.32 4.63
CA VAL A 57 -6.16 2.85 6.02
C VAL A 57 -7.15 3.73 6.78
N LEU A 58 -6.97 5.05 6.74
CA LEU A 58 -7.86 6.02 7.40
C LEU A 58 -9.31 5.90 6.92
N ALA A 59 -9.51 5.66 5.62
CA ALA A 59 -10.84 5.46 5.06
C ALA A 59 -11.53 4.22 5.65
N PHE A 60 -10.79 3.11 5.82
CA PHE A 60 -11.32 1.90 6.45
C PHE A 60 -11.57 2.08 7.95
N GLU A 61 -10.64 2.70 8.68
CA GLU A 61 -10.85 2.98 10.11
C GLU A 61 -12.07 3.87 10.35
N HIS A 62 -12.24 4.89 9.51
CA HIS A 62 -13.39 5.78 9.56
C HIS A 62 -14.69 5.01 9.26
N TYR A 63 -14.69 4.19 8.21
CA TYR A 63 -15.84 3.32 7.89
C TYR A 63 -16.23 2.43 9.07
N LEU A 64 -15.25 1.80 9.73
CA LEU A 64 -15.49 0.95 10.90
C LEU A 64 -16.07 1.75 12.09
N LYS A 65 -15.59 2.96 12.36
CA LYS A 65 -16.13 3.85 13.41
C LYS A 65 -17.60 4.26 13.16
N GLY A 66 -18.02 4.30 11.90
CA GLY A 66 -19.39 4.66 11.52
C GLY A 66 -20.40 3.52 11.66
N ARG A 67 -19.93 2.27 11.77
CA ARG A 67 -20.81 1.09 11.84
C ARG A 67 -21.46 0.96 13.21
N LYS A 68 -22.76 0.64 13.20
CA LYS A 68 -23.58 0.40 14.41
C LYS A 68 -24.06 -1.04 14.52
N ASP A 69 -23.82 -1.83 13.49
CA ASP A 69 -24.29 -3.19 13.31
C ASP A 69 -23.22 -4.25 13.65
N CYS A 70 -22.01 -3.82 13.97
CA CYS A 70 -20.96 -4.65 14.54
C CYS A 70 -20.20 -3.89 15.64
N ASP A 71 -19.67 -4.65 16.60
CA ASP A 71 -18.75 -4.12 17.61
C ASP A 71 -17.32 -4.34 17.12
N VAL A 72 -16.61 -3.25 16.83
CA VAL A 72 -15.24 -3.29 16.30
C VAL A 72 -14.35 -2.44 17.19
N THR A 73 -13.39 -3.10 17.83
CA THR A 73 -12.34 -2.43 18.60
C THR A 73 -11.06 -2.39 17.76
N LEU A 74 -10.55 -1.19 17.52
CA LEU A 74 -9.23 -0.97 16.92
C LEU A 74 -8.25 -0.60 18.03
N LYS A 75 -7.18 -1.38 18.17
CA LYS A 75 -6.06 -1.06 19.07
C LYS A 75 -4.81 -0.75 18.24
N HIS A 76 -4.31 0.46 18.36
CA HIS A 76 -3.06 0.91 17.76
C HIS A 76 -1.89 0.75 18.73
N GLU A 77 -0.67 0.87 18.22
CA GLU A 77 0.57 0.80 19.03
C GLU A 77 0.73 -0.49 19.85
N THR A 78 0.09 -1.57 19.38
CA THR A 78 0.14 -2.89 20.00
C THR A 78 0.51 -3.93 18.96
N THR A 79 1.27 -4.95 19.38
CA THR A 79 1.64 -6.08 18.53
C THR A 79 1.35 -7.39 19.25
N VAL A 80 1.03 -8.46 18.51
CA VAL A 80 0.92 -9.80 19.11
C VAL A 80 2.32 -10.33 19.36
N VAL A 81 2.61 -10.71 20.60
CA VAL A 81 3.91 -11.22 21.03
C VAL A 81 3.88 -12.71 21.37
N GLU A 82 2.70 -13.26 21.70
CA GLU A 82 2.52 -14.67 22.03
C GLU A 82 1.22 -15.21 21.44
N PHE A 83 1.26 -16.47 21.01
CA PHE A 83 0.12 -17.22 20.52
C PHE A 83 -0.03 -18.50 21.35
N ASP A 84 -1.11 -18.62 22.11
CA ASP A 84 -1.52 -19.85 22.79
C ASP A 84 -2.65 -20.50 21.98
N THR A 85 -2.32 -21.55 21.24
CA THR A 85 -3.27 -22.26 20.38
C THR A 85 -4.17 -23.23 21.14
N ASP A 86 -3.76 -23.67 22.33
CA ASP A 86 -4.52 -24.62 23.14
C ASP A 86 -5.66 -23.91 23.86
N ARG A 87 -5.38 -22.69 24.37
CA ARG A 87 -6.38 -21.81 25.00
C ARG A 87 -7.06 -20.87 24.01
N GLN A 88 -6.59 -20.83 22.77
CA GLN A 88 -7.04 -19.90 21.73
C GLN A 88 -6.99 -18.45 22.20
N THR A 89 -5.83 -18.04 22.72
CA THR A 89 -5.58 -16.68 23.19
C THR A 89 -4.34 -16.10 22.52
N VAL A 90 -4.34 -14.81 22.24
CA VAL A 90 -3.15 -14.05 21.84
C VAL A 90 -2.77 -13.08 22.95
N THR A 91 -1.48 -12.96 23.25
CA THR A 91 -0.98 -11.93 24.17
C THR A 91 -0.36 -10.81 23.37
N CYS A 92 -0.77 -9.59 23.68
CA CYS A 92 -0.30 -8.37 23.05
C CYS A 92 0.86 -7.74 23.84
N SER A 93 1.63 -6.87 23.19
CA SER A 93 2.80 -6.18 23.77
C SER A 93 2.46 -5.28 24.95
N ASP A 94 1.20 -4.87 25.07
CA ASP A 94 0.64 -4.11 26.19
C ASP A 94 0.23 -5.00 27.39
N GLY A 95 0.49 -6.32 27.31
CA GLY A 95 0.17 -7.31 28.34
C GLY A 95 -1.27 -7.81 28.31
N TYR A 96 -2.13 -7.31 27.41
CA TYR A 96 -3.50 -7.81 27.29
C TYR A 96 -3.52 -9.16 26.57
N SER A 97 -4.27 -10.12 27.12
CA SER A 97 -4.57 -11.37 26.45
C SER A 97 -5.98 -11.35 25.88
N ILE A 98 -6.11 -11.68 24.60
CA ILE A 98 -7.37 -11.65 23.85
C ILE A 98 -7.74 -13.09 23.45
N PRO A 99 -8.86 -13.64 23.95
CA PRO A 99 -9.38 -14.91 23.46
C PRO A 99 -9.94 -14.77 22.04
N TYR A 100 -9.84 -15.83 21.23
CA TYR A 100 -10.32 -15.84 19.85
C TYR A 100 -10.97 -17.18 19.46
N ASP A 101 -12.06 -17.12 18.68
CA ASP A 101 -12.61 -18.30 17.99
C ASP A 101 -11.94 -18.52 16.62
N LEU A 102 -11.52 -17.41 16.01
CA LEU A 102 -10.82 -17.34 14.73
C LEU A 102 -9.78 -16.23 14.81
N LEU A 103 -8.54 -16.59 14.50
CA LEU A 103 -7.47 -15.63 14.28
C LEU A 103 -7.31 -15.36 12.78
N VAL A 104 -7.15 -14.09 12.40
CA VAL A 104 -6.88 -13.71 11.01
C VAL A 104 -5.52 -13.02 10.92
N GLY A 105 -4.54 -13.71 10.34
CA GLY A 105 -3.24 -13.13 10.01
C GLY A 105 -3.37 -12.19 8.81
N ALA A 106 -3.34 -10.89 9.07
CA ALA A 106 -3.35 -9.81 8.08
C ALA A 106 -2.15 -8.84 8.27
N ASP A 107 -1.08 -9.35 8.88
CA ASP A 107 0.15 -8.69 9.34
C ASP A 107 1.26 -8.60 8.26
N GLY A 108 0.86 -8.69 6.99
CA GLY A 108 1.70 -8.37 5.84
C GLY A 108 2.77 -9.40 5.48
N LYS A 109 3.69 -8.99 4.60
CA LYS A 109 4.71 -9.87 3.99
C LYS A 109 5.57 -10.61 5.04
N ASN A 110 5.91 -9.93 6.14
CA ASN A 110 6.73 -10.48 7.22
C ASN A 110 5.90 -10.98 8.42
N SER A 111 4.67 -11.45 8.14
CA SER A 111 3.71 -11.98 9.12
C SER A 111 4.34 -12.85 10.23
N PRO A 112 4.45 -12.35 11.48
CA PRO A 112 4.79 -13.19 12.62
C PRO A 112 3.74 -14.29 12.84
N THR A 113 2.47 -14.02 12.55
CA THR A 113 1.39 -15.01 12.67
C THR A 113 1.66 -16.22 11.77
N ARG A 114 1.95 -15.98 10.49
CA ARG A 114 2.27 -17.07 9.55
C ARG A 114 3.50 -17.85 10.00
N ALA A 115 4.57 -17.17 10.42
CA ALA A 115 5.80 -17.81 10.86
C ALA A 115 5.52 -18.78 12.02
N PHE A 116 4.80 -18.31 13.05
CA PHE A 116 4.43 -19.12 14.22
C PHE A 116 3.67 -20.40 13.85
N PHE A 117 2.67 -20.29 12.95
CA PHE A 117 1.86 -21.44 12.54
C PHE A 117 2.59 -22.38 11.58
N ALA A 118 3.52 -21.87 10.76
CA ALA A 118 4.33 -22.68 9.85
C ALA A 118 5.33 -23.57 10.60
N GLU A 119 5.82 -23.13 11.76
CA GLU A 119 6.68 -23.94 12.64
C GLU A 119 5.95 -25.14 13.26
N ARG A 120 4.62 -25.04 13.44
CA ARG A 120 3.81 -26.04 14.15
C ARG A 120 3.02 -26.96 13.24
N ASP A 121 2.56 -26.47 12.11
CA ASP A 121 1.82 -27.27 11.13
C ASP A 121 2.72 -27.62 9.96
N THR A 122 3.27 -28.84 9.98
CA THR A 122 4.19 -29.35 8.93
C THR A 122 3.58 -29.39 7.53
N ARG A 123 2.25 -29.21 7.39
CA ARG A 123 1.58 -29.12 6.08
C ARG A 123 1.47 -27.68 5.58
N LEU A 124 1.78 -26.68 6.40
CA LEU A 124 1.89 -25.27 6.01
C LEU A 124 3.30 -25.00 5.48
N LEU A 125 3.52 -25.31 4.22
CA LEU A 125 4.81 -25.08 3.57
C LEU A 125 4.85 -23.64 3.08
N VAL A 126 5.86 -22.89 3.52
CA VAL A 126 6.14 -21.53 3.07
C VAL A 126 7.34 -21.58 2.14
N THR A 127 7.09 -21.44 0.83
CA THR A 127 8.16 -21.47 -0.17
C THR A 127 8.59 -20.04 -0.51
N PRO A 128 9.84 -19.63 -0.20
CA PRO A 128 10.34 -18.33 -0.59
C PRO A 128 10.34 -18.18 -2.10
N ARG A 129 10.01 -17.00 -2.59
CA ARG A 129 10.19 -16.61 -3.99
C ARG A 129 11.23 -15.51 -4.06
N LYS A 130 12.27 -15.74 -4.86
CA LYS A 130 13.12 -14.66 -5.33
C LYS A 130 12.23 -13.68 -6.10
N GLY A 131 12.57 -12.40 -6.02
CA GLY A 131 11.75 -11.33 -6.56
C GLY A 131 11.37 -11.54 -8.03
N ARG A 132 10.31 -10.87 -8.45
CA ARG A 132 9.86 -10.91 -9.84
C ARG A 132 10.81 -10.12 -10.73
N VAL A 133 10.84 -10.50 -12.01
CA VAL A 133 11.48 -9.69 -13.05
C VAL A 133 10.82 -8.31 -13.05
N GLY A 134 11.61 -7.26 -12.78
CA GLY A 134 11.13 -5.88 -12.69
C GLY A 134 10.77 -5.40 -11.27
N GLU A 135 10.95 -6.22 -10.23
CA GLU A 135 10.95 -5.69 -8.85
C GLU A 135 12.19 -4.83 -8.64
N VAL A 136 11.94 -3.59 -8.25
CA VAL A 136 12.95 -2.54 -8.07
C VAL A 136 12.89 -2.06 -6.64
N ARG A 137 14.07 -1.81 -6.06
CA ARG A 137 14.16 -0.97 -4.87
C ARG A 137 13.68 0.42 -5.26
N TYR A 138 13.08 1.16 -4.34
CA TYR A 138 12.55 2.47 -4.65
C TYR A 138 12.63 3.42 -3.48
N LYS A 139 12.56 4.72 -3.79
CA LYS A 139 12.32 5.78 -2.82
C LYS A 139 11.03 6.49 -3.16
N THR A 140 10.25 6.83 -2.15
CA THR A 140 9.10 7.73 -2.32
C THR A 140 9.58 9.17 -2.25
N PHE A 141 8.83 10.10 -2.84
CA PHE A 141 9.00 11.54 -2.66
C PHE A 141 7.65 12.25 -2.68
N ASN A 142 7.62 13.44 -2.11
CA ASN A 142 6.45 14.31 -2.09
C ASN A 142 6.62 15.49 -3.06
N LEU A 143 5.48 15.95 -3.59
CA LEU A 143 5.32 17.21 -4.31
C LEU A 143 4.40 18.10 -3.49
N ASP A 144 4.98 18.91 -2.63
CA ASP A 144 4.25 19.68 -1.61
C ASP A 144 3.83 21.08 -2.08
N VAL A 145 4.35 21.58 -3.20
CA VAL A 145 4.03 22.93 -3.69
C VAL A 145 2.84 22.85 -4.65
N ALA A 146 1.63 22.89 -4.09
CA ALA A 146 0.38 22.65 -4.81
C ALA A 146 0.16 23.54 -6.04
N GLU A 147 0.57 24.83 -6.02
CA GLU A 147 0.41 25.72 -7.17
C GLU A 147 1.28 25.31 -8.38
N LYS A 148 2.30 24.48 -8.16
CA LYS A 148 3.21 23.97 -9.19
C LYS A 148 2.78 22.60 -9.74
N LEU A 149 1.67 22.06 -9.25
CA LEU A 149 1.10 20.78 -9.69
C LEU A 149 0.02 20.92 -10.78
N ASP A 150 -0.08 22.08 -11.42
CA ASP A 150 -1.02 22.33 -12.53
C ASP A 150 -0.80 21.38 -13.73
N VAL A 151 0.41 20.84 -13.87
CA VAL A 151 0.76 19.82 -14.87
C VAL A 151 0.22 18.42 -14.55
N LEU A 152 -0.17 18.15 -13.29
CA LEU A 152 -0.75 16.88 -12.86
C LEU A 152 -2.24 17.05 -12.56
N GLU A 153 -3.05 16.24 -13.23
CA GLU A 153 -4.47 16.11 -12.94
C GLU A 153 -4.68 15.05 -11.85
N GLU A 154 -5.63 15.31 -10.95
CA GLU A 154 -6.05 14.32 -9.96
C GLU A 154 -6.65 13.07 -10.63
N GLY A 155 -6.42 11.91 -10.00
CA GLY A 155 -7.00 10.66 -10.47
C GLY A 155 -6.22 9.94 -11.58
N TRP A 156 -5.02 10.42 -11.91
CA TRP A 156 -4.14 9.80 -12.91
C TRP A 156 -2.83 9.32 -12.28
N LEU A 157 -2.33 8.18 -12.78
CA LEU A 157 -1.00 7.68 -12.45
C LEU A 157 -0.04 7.94 -13.62
N TYR A 158 0.98 8.77 -13.40
CA TYR A 158 1.91 9.24 -14.40
C TYR A 158 3.21 8.44 -14.38
N GLY A 159 3.54 7.78 -15.49
CA GLY A 159 4.91 7.32 -15.74
C GLY A 159 5.73 8.46 -16.36
N VAL A 160 6.86 8.81 -15.76
CA VAL A 160 7.65 10.00 -16.12
C VAL A 160 8.95 9.61 -16.81
N GLY A 161 9.06 9.93 -18.11
CA GLY A 161 10.20 9.54 -18.94
C GLY A 161 10.37 8.02 -19.05
N GLY A 162 11.38 7.58 -19.83
CA GLY A 162 11.87 6.19 -19.92
C GLY A 162 10.83 5.09 -20.19
N PRO A 163 11.27 3.85 -20.45
CA PRO A 163 10.42 2.68 -20.30
C PRO A 163 10.43 2.19 -18.84
N PRO A 164 9.34 1.54 -18.37
CA PRO A 164 9.39 0.71 -17.18
C PRO A 164 10.48 -0.36 -17.27
N PRO A 165 11.07 -0.81 -16.13
CA PRO A 165 10.69 -0.47 -14.76
C PRO A 165 11.39 0.78 -14.19
N ASP A 166 12.16 1.50 -15.00
CA ASP A 166 13.13 2.51 -14.51
C ASP A 166 12.55 3.91 -14.36
N ASN A 167 11.33 4.11 -14.86
CA ASN A 167 10.68 5.40 -14.90
C ASN A 167 10.03 5.73 -13.55
N PRO A 168 10.22 6.95 -13.03
CA PRO A 168 9.44 7.41 -11.90
C PRO A 168 7.94 7.33 -12.17
N VAL A 169 7.20 7.00 -11.12
CA VAL A 169 5.75 6.98 -11.14
C VAL A 169 5.25 8.05 -10.19
N VAL A 170 4.36 8.93 -10.64
CA VAL A 170 3.86 10.06 -9.86
C VAL A 170 2.34 10.09 -9.92
N SER A 171 1.70 10.49 -8.84
CA SER A 171 0.27 10.73 -8.78
C SER A 171 0.00 12.03 -8.05
N ARG A 172 -1.02 12.76 -8.49
CA ARG A 172 -1.61 13.84 -7.69
C ARG A 172 -2.77 13.24 -6.91
N THR A 173 -2.55 13.04 -5.62
CA THR A 173 -3.55 12.59 -4.66
C THR A 173 -3.83 13.76 -3.73
N PRO A 174 -5.09 14.16 -3.54
CA PRO A 174 -5.37 15.20 -2.58
C PRO A 174 -5.16 14.64 -1.18
N LEU A 175 -4.02 15.01 -0.64
CA LEU A 175 -3.74 14.88 0.76
C LEU A 175 -4.56 15.91 1.52
N PHE A 176 -5.01 15.49 2.69
CA PHE A 176 -5.61 16.36 3.70
C PHE A 176 -4.51 16.79 4.67
N ASP A 177 -4.54 18.04 5.10
CA ASP A 177 -3.75 18.44 6.26
C ASP A 177 -4.39 17.92 7.56
N ALA A 178 -3.74 18.20 8.70
CA ALA A 178 -4.25 17.82 10.01
C ALA A 178 -5.65 18.39 10.33
N ASP A 179 -6.06 19.47 9.65
CA ASP A 179 -7.36 20.12 9.79
C ASP A 179 -8.38 19.61 8.76
N LEU A 180 -8.07 18.50 8.07
CA LEU A 180 -8.89 17.94 7.01
C LEU A 180 -9.16 18.92 5.86
N ARG A 181 -8.23 19.84 5.59
CA ARG A 181 -8.29 20.70 4.41
C ARG A 181 -7.57 20.05 3.24
N LYS A 182 -8.19 20.08 2.07
CA LYS A 182 -7.62 19.57 0.83
C LYS A 182 -6.41 20.41 0.43
N VAL A 183 -5.20 19.90 0.63
CA VAL A 183 -3.94 20.61 0.29
C VAL A 183 -3.37 20.21 -1.07
N GLY A 184 -3.95 19.23 -1.76
CA GLY A 184 -3.66 18.95 -3.16
C GLY A 184 -2.18 18.71 -3.45
N ARG A 185 -1.60 17.66 -2.86
CA ARG A 185 -0.19 17.29 -3.01
C ARG A 185 0.01 16.21 -4.07
N GLY A 186 1.26 15.95 -4.43
CA GLY A 186 1.63 14.79 -5.24
C GLY A 186 2.51 13.85 -4.45
N VAL A 187 2.43 12.57 -4.79
CA VAL A 187 3.35 11.53 -4.30
C VAL A 187 3.97 10.85 -5.50
N GLY A 188 5.25 10.53 -5.40
CA GLY A 188 5.93 9.78 -6.43
C GLY A 188 6.84 8.70 -5.87
N ILE A 189 7.21 7.80 -6.76
CA ILE A 189 8.12 6.69 -6.54
C ILE A 189 9.21 6.80 -7.60
N VAL A 190 10.47 6.80 -7.15
CA VAL A 190 11.64 6.70 -8.02
C VAL A 190 12.22 5.29 -7.87
N PRO A 191 12.18 4.48 -8.94
CA PRO A 191 12.94 3.24 -9.01
C PRO A 191 14.44 3.49 -8.84
N VAL A 192 15.07 2.69 -7.99
CA VAL A 192 16.50 2.68 -7.73
C VAL A 192 17.03 1.33 -8.18
N ASN A 193 17.59 1.29 -9.38
CA ASN A 193 18.21 0.09 -9.90
C ASN A 193 19.54 -0.17 -9.22
N ASP A 194 19.86 -1.44 -9.04
CA ASP A 194 21.15 -1.96 -8.58
C ASP A 194 22.19 -1.82 -9.70
N ALA A 195 22.30 -0.64 -10.32
CA ALA A 195 23.49 -0.35 -11.09
C ALA A 195 24.68 -0.55 -10.14
N PRO A 196 25.77 -1.21 -10.57
CA PRO A 196 26.98 -1.32 -9.77
C PRO A 196 27.31 0.06 -9.22
N SER A 197 27.68 0.15 -7.94
CA SER A 197 28.01 1.41 -7.25
C SER A 197 28.87 2.35 -8.10
N ASP A 198 29.68 1.76 -8.97
CA ASP A 198 30.65 2.42 -9.83
C ASP A 198 30.00 3.18 -11.00
N ALA A 199 28.85 2.75 -11.52
CA ALA A 199 28.16 3.41 -12.63
C ALA A 199 27.42 4.69 -12.19
N LEU A 200 26.76 4.65 -11.02
CA LEU A 200 26.15 5.83 -10.41
C LEU A 200 27.23 6.81 -9.93
N SER A 201 28.31 6.30 -9.31
CA SER A 201 29.44 7.13 -8.89
C SER A 201 30.15 7.81 -10.07
N SER A 202 30.31 7.12 -11.21
CA SER A 202 30.91 7.68 -12.42
C SER A 202 30.01 8.71 -13.11
N ALA A 203 28.69 8.48 -13.13
CA ALA A 203 27.73 9.46 -13.65
C ALA A 203 27.70 10.74 -12.79
N PHE A 204 27.76 10.61 -11.47
CA PHE A 204 27.81 11.75 -10.55
C PHE A 204 29.17 12.46 -10.51
N ALA A 205 30.26 11.77 -10.85
CA ALA A 205 31.59 12.37 -10.93
C ALA A 205 31.72 13.44 -12.03
N LEU A 206 30.92 13.34 -13.10
CA LEU A 206 30.91 14.30 -14.22
C LEU A 206 29.99 15.52 -14.00
N CYS A 207 29.20 15.53 -12.91
CA CYS A 207 28.31 16.63 -12.58
C CYS A 207 29.08 17.82 -11.99
N LYS A 208 28.81 19.03 -12.50
CA LYS A 208 29.51 20.27 -12.12
C LYS A 208 29.01 20.90 -10.81
N SER A 209 27.84 20.50 -10.33
CA SER A 209 27.24 20.99 -9.09
C SER A 209 26.74 19.85 -8.21
N GLU A 210 26.71 20.05 -6.88
CA GLU A 210 26.12 19.07 -5.95
C GLU A 210 24.63 18.82 -6.23
N SER A 211 23.89 19.84 -6.70
CA SER A 211 22.49 19.69 -7.11
C SER A 211 22.29 18.77 -8.32
N ASP A 212 23.28 18.67 -9.21
CA ASP A 212 23.24 17.76 -10.36
C ASP A 212 23.58 16.31 -9.97
N ARG A 213 23.99 16.07 -8.71
CA ARG A 213 24.24 14.73 -8.16
C ARG A 213 23.04 14.12 -7.44
N SER A 214 21.92 14.84 -7.33
CA SER A 214 20.70 14.30 -6.75
C SER A 214 20.06 13.27 -7.68
N LEU A 215 19.76 12.08 -7.16
CA LEU A 215 19.06 11.05 -7.91
C LEU A 215 17.67 11.56 -8.35
N LEU A 216 16.98 12.30 -7.47
CA LEU A 216 15.69 12.90 -7.80
C LEU A 216 15.80 13.91 -8.95
N HIS A 217 16.82 14.76 -8.94
CA HIS A 217 17.10 15.72 -10.02
C HIS A 217 17.36 15.02 -11.36
N SER A 218 18.09 13.91 -11.33
CA SER A 218 18.40 13.15 -12.55
C SER A 218 17.18 12.43 -13.15
N LYS A 219 16.16 12.16 -12.34
CA LYS A 219 15.00 11.34 -12.70
C LYS A 219 13.74 12.13 -13.04
N LEU A 220 13.60 13.35 -12.52
CA LEU A 220 12.40 14.16 -12.70
C LEU A 220 12.63 15.36 -13.63
N PRO A 221 11.64 15.71 -14.47
CA PRO A 221 11.67 16.96 -15.23
C PRO A 221 11.68 18.16 -14.28
N LYS A 222 12.33 19.26 -14.70
CA LYS A 222 12.42 20.52 -13.94
C LYS A 222 11.06 21.02 -13.43
N LYS A 223 9.99 20.81 -14.20
CA LYS A 223 8.62 21.18 -13.80
C LYS A 223 8.12 20.44 -12.57
N LEU A 224 8.36 19.13 -12.48
CA LEU A 224 7.97 18.35 -11.30
C LEU A 224 8.90 18.63 -10.13
N LEU A 225 10.20 18.83 -10.38
CA LEU A 225 11.14 19.24 -9.32
C LEU A 225 10.75 20.57 -8.68
N ALA A 226 10.21 21.52 -9.45
CA ALA A 226 9.72 22.79 -8.93
C ALA A 226 8.50 22.64 -8.00
N ALA A 227 7.80 21.50 -8.05
CA ALA A 227 6.71 21.17 -7.13
C ALA A 227 7.18 20.47 -5.85
N SER A 228 8.46 20.12 -5.76
CA SER A 228 9.09 19.58 -4.55
C SER A 228 9.82 20.69 -3.79
N THR A 229 9.70 20.70 -2.46
CA THR A 229 10.40 21.67 -1.62
C THR A 229 11.88 21.31 -1.51
N GLU A 230 12.72 22.28 -1.16
CA GLU A 230 14.14 22.01 -0.92
C GLU A 230 14.36 21.00 0.20
N ALA A 231 13.58 21.12 1.29
CA ALA A 231 13.62 20.17 2.41
C ALA A 231 13.25 18.74 1.97
N GLU A 232 12.24 18.58 1.12
CA GLU A 232 11.87 17.26 0.60
C GLU A 232 12.98 16.67 -0.28
N ARG A 233 13.58 17.47 -1.16
CA ARG A 233 14.72 17.04 -2.00
C ARG A 233 15.90 16.58 -1.16
N GLN A 234 16.25 17.30 -0.10
CA GLN A 234 17.31 16.91 0.82
C GLN A 234 16.96 15.64 1.60
N SER A 235 15.72 15.51 2.08
CA SER A 235 15.27 14.32 2.80
C SER A 235 15.22 13.08 1.92
N PHE A 236 14.94 13.24 0.62
CA PHE A 236 14.91 12.13 -0.33
C PHE A 236 16.25 11.42 -0.44
N GLU A 237 17.36 12.16 -0.45
CA GLU A 237 18.69 11.58 -0.60
C GLU A 237 19.08 10.70 0.58
N THR A 238 18.63 11.05 1.79
CA THR A 238 18.89 10.28 3.03
C THR A 238 17.81 9.26 3.37
N ARG A 239 16.64 9.31 2.69
CA ARG A 239 15.52 8.38 2.91
C ARG A 239 15.95 6.93 2.67
N CYS A 240 15.48 6.03 3.54
CA CYS A 240 15.71 4.60 3.39
C CYS A 240 15.16 4.08 2.06
N LEU A 241 15.89 3.15 1.44
CA LEU A 241 15.41 2.41 0.29
C LEU A 241 14.30 1.45 0.73
N SER A 242 13.16 1.52 0.04
CA SER A 242 12.10 0.53 0.18
C SER A 242 12.36 -0.64 -0.76
N ASP A 243 12.11 -1.85 -0.28
CA ASP A 243 12.29 -3.07 -1.05
C ASP A 243 10.95 -3.76 -1.31
N ALA A 244 10.48 -3.67 -2.56
CA ALA A 244 9.33 -4.45 -3.03
C ALA A 244 9.73 -5.88 -3.44
N SER A 245 11.02 -6.22 -3.44
CA SER A 245 11.51 -7.45 -4.00
C SER A 245 11.27 -8.68 -3.11
N GLY A 246 11.02 -9.81 -3.75
CA GLY A 246 10.88 -11.10 -3.08
C GLY A 246 9.50 -11.32 -2.47
N GLY A 247 9.26 -12.56 -2.04
CA GLY A 247 8.00 -12.95 -1.43
C GLY A 247 8.00 -14.43 -1.07
N PHE A 248 6.81 -15.02 -0.99
CA PHE A 248 6.61 -16.42 -0.69
C PHE A 248 5.24 -16.90 -1.21
N VAL A 249 5.11 -18.22 -1.34
CA VAL A 249 3.81 -18.87 -1.51
C VAL A 249 3.61 -19.85 -0.37
N ALA A 250 2.49 -19.72 0.34
CA ALA A 250 2.04 -20.71 1.31
C ALA A 250 1.27 -21.83 0.59
N SER A 251 1.50 -23.10 0.95
CA SER A 251 0.78 -24.26 0.40
C SER A 251 -0.71 -24.26 0.75
N LYS A 252 -1.09 -23.56 1.81
CA LYS A 252 -2.47 -23.37 2.28
C LYS A 252 -2.60 -22.02 2.97
N LEU A 253 -3.84 -21.54 3.06
CA LEU A 253 -4.16 -20.21 3.60
C LEU A 253 -4.74 -20.27 5.03
N TYR A 254 -4.54 -21.38 5.73
CA TYR A 254 -5.03 -21.58 7.10
C TYR A 254 -4.21 -22.63 7.87
N SER A 255 -4.26 -22.56 9.19
CA SER A 255 -3.70 -23.56 10.11
C SER A 255 -4.51 -23.54 11.41
N GLY A 256 -5.12 -24.67 11.77
CA GLY A 256 -6.02 -24.75 12.93
C GLY A 256 -7.15 -23.70 12.88
N HIS A 257 -7.21 -22.86 13.91
CA HIS A 257 -8.16 -21.74 14.05
C HIS A 257 -7.64 -20.42 13.46
N CYS A 258 -6.56 -20.44 12.67
CA CYS A 258 -6.00 -19.26 12.01
C CYS A 258 -6.21 -19.32 10.50
N ALA A 259 -6.61 -18.19 9.90
CA ALA A 259 -6.63 -17.97 8.45
C ALA A 259 -5.68 -16.82 8.08
N PHE A 260 -5.08 -16.87 6.90
CA PHE A 260 -4.18 -15.83 6.40
C PHE A 260 -4.82 -15.09 5.21
N VAL A 261 -4.68 -13.77 5.17
CA VAL A 261 -5.18 -12.93 4.07
C VAL A 261 -4.12 -11.93 3.59
N GLY A 262 -4.25 -11.48 2.34
CA GLY A 262 -3.32 -10.53 1.73
C GLY A 262 -1.87 -11.02 1.72
N ASP A 263 -0.94 -10.10 1.98
CA ASP A 263 0.50 -10.39 1.96
C ASP A 263 0.95 -11.34 3.07
N ALA A 264 0.12 -11.58 4.10
CA ALA A 264 0.38 -12.62 5.09
C ALA A 264 0.19 -14.03 4.51
N ALA A 265 -0.62 -14.17 3.45
CA ALA A 265 -0.96 -15.45 2.83
C ALA A 265 -0.12 -15.76 1.59
N VAL A 266 0.11 -14.77 0.72
CA VAL A 266 0.90 -14.91 -0.52
C VAL A 266 1.56 -13.58 -0.87
N SER A 267 2.85 -13.61 -1.25
CA SER A 267 3.58 -12.42 -1.71
C SER A 267 4.59 -12.79 -2.82
N PRO A 268 4.88 -11.94 -3.81
CA PRO A 268 4.18 -10.71 -4.11
C PRO A 268 2.85 -10.99 -4.84
N ALA A 269 1.90 -10.07 -4.76
CA ALA A 269 0.75 -9.99 -5.68
C ALA A 269 1.15 -9.32 -7.01
N PRO A 270 0.41 -9.49 -8.13
CA PRO A 270 0.65 -8.79 -9.40
C PRO A 270 0.94 -7.29 -9.20
N ALA A 271 1.81 -6.71 -10.04
CA ALA A 271 2.21 -5.31 -9.89
C ALA A 271 0.97 -4.38 -9.88
N GLY A 272 0.88 -3.50 -8.88
CA GLY A 272 -0.27 -2.62 -8.68
C GLY A 272 -1.56 -3.33 -8.22
N GLN A 273 -1.51 -4.61 -7.85
CA GLN A 273 -2.70 -5.39 -7.44
C GLN A 273 -2.65 -5.89 -5.99
N GLY A 274 -1.62 -5.54 -5.21
CA GLY A 274 -1.47 -6.00 -3.81
C GLY A 274 -2.72 -5.75 -2.97
N VAL A 275 -3.16 -4.50 -2.89
CA VAL A 275 -4.36 -4.14 -2.11
C VAL A 275 -5.64 -4.78 -2.67
N ASN A 276 -5.79 -4.86 -4.00
CA ASN A 276 -6.98 -5.47 -4.62
C ASN A 276 -7.08 -6.96 -4.27
N HIS A 277 -5.97 -7.69 -4.39
CA HIS A 277 -5.91 -9.11 -4.04
C HIS A 277 -6.14 -9.33 -2.54
N ALA A 278 -5.60 -8.46 -1.68
CA ALA A 278 -5.83 -8.55 -0.24
C ALA A 278 -7.32 -8.36 0.11
N LEU A 279 -7.98 -7.38 -0.52
CA LEU A 279 -9.41 -7.13 -0.33
C LEU A 279 -10.27 -8.27 -0.89
N ASP A 280 -9.94 -8.81 -2.06
CA ASP A 280 -10.64 -9.96 -2.64
C ASP A 280 -10.51 -11.21 -1.74
N ALA A 281 -9.31 -11.44 -1.17
CA ALA A 281 -9.08 -12.54 -0.23
C ALA A 281 -9.88 -12.36 1.07
N ALA A 282 -9.91 -11.14 1.63
CA ALA A 282 -10.69 -10.82 2.82
C ALA A 282 -12.20 -11.00 2.57
N ALA A 283 -12.72 -10.49 1.45
CA ALA A 283 -14.12 -10.66 1.06
C ALA A 283 -14.52 -12.13 0.88
N SER A 284 -13.62 -12.93 0.28
CA SER A 284 -13.82 -14.37 0.10
C SER A 284 -13.89 -15.10 1.45
N LEU A 285 -13.02 -14.73 2.40
CA LEU A 285 -13.04 -15.31 3.75
C LEU A 285 -14.36 -15.00 4.48
N VAL A 286 -14.82 -13.75 4.43
CA VAL A 286 -16.09 -13.32 5.05
C VAL A 286 -17.28 -14.06 4.42
N THR A 287 -17.34 -14.11 3.09
CA THR A 287 -18.42 -14.79 2.35
C THR A 287 -18.49 -16.27 2.71
N HIS A 288 -17.35 -16.96 2.79
CA HIS A 288 -17.30 -18.37 3.17
C HIS A 288 -17.75 -18.62 4.60
N ARG A 289 -17.43 -17.71 5.53
CA ARG A 289 -17.90 -17.78 6.92
C ARG A 289 -19.39 -17.53 7.04
N ALA A 290 -19.91 -16.54 6.33
CA ALA A 290 -21.34 -16.23 6.29
C ALA A 290 -22.15 -17.38 5.70
N GLY A 291 -21.73 -17.94 4.56
CA GLY A 291 -22.40 -19.05 3.87
C GLY A 291 -22.44 -20.36 4.67
N LYS A 292 -21.59 -20.52 5.68
CA LYS A 292 -21.61 -21.65 6.61
C LYS A 292 -22.47 -21.42 7.86
N GLY A 293 -23.17 -20.27 7.97
CA GLY A 293 -24.00 -19.94 9.13
C GLY A 293 -23.19 -19.63 10.41
N LEU A 294 -21.88 -19.46 10.29
CA LEU A 294 -20.98 -19.19 11.43
C LEU A 294 -20.99 -17.72 11.87
N ILE A 295 -21.54 -16.82 11.04
CA ILE A 295 -21.83 -15.42 11.39
C ILE A 295 -23.33 -15.34 11.65
N SER A 296 -23.80 -15.85 12.78
CA SER A 296 -25.23 -15.84 13.14
C SER A 296 -25.53 -15.28 14.53
N ARG A 297 -24.55 -14.71 15.24
CA ARG A 297 -24.80 -14.04 16.53
C ARG A 297 -23.96 -12.78 16.72
N PRO A 298 -24.57 -11.62 17.05
CA PRO A 298 -23.82 -10.51 17.62
C PRO A 298 -23.34 -10.92 19.02
N PHE A 299 -22.02 -11.01 19.19
CA PHE A 299 -21.44 -11.11 20.52
C PHE A 299 -21.54 -9.74 21.19
N SER A 300 -22.52 -9.59 22.08
CA SER A 300 -22.52 -8.55 23.09
C SER A 300 -21.66 -9.04 24.24
N THR A 301 -20.43 -8.55 24.34
CA THR A 301 -19.71 -8.54 25.61
C THR A 301 -19.25 -7.11 25.89
N ARG A 302 -20.11 -6.37 26.60
CA ARG A 302 -19.67 -5.19 27.35
C ARG A 302 -18.57 -5.63 28.32
N PHE A 303 -17.39 -5.06 28.19
CA PHE A 303 -16.45 -4.89 29.29
C PHE A 303 -15.96 -3.45 29.24
N GLY A 304 -16.01 -2.79 30.40
CA GLY A 304 -15.68 -1.37 30.57
C GLY A 304 -14.19 -1.09 30.68
#